data_AF-A0A164WAT5-F1
#
_entry.id   AF-A0A164WAT5-F1
#
_cell.length_a   1.000
_cell.length_b   1.000
_cell.length_c   1.000
_cell.angle_alpha   90.00
_cell.angle_beta   90.00
_cell.angle_gamma   90.00
#
_symmetry.space_group_name_H-M   'P 1'
#
loop_
_entity.id
_entity.type
_entity.pdbx_description
1 polymer ?
#
loop_
_entity_poly.entity_id
_entity_poly.type
_entity_poly.pdbx_seq_one_letter_code
_entity_poly.pdbx_strand_id
1 'polypeptide(L)'
;MSKISFWHLVESIKDDPVFQSKGKKPQRPAWYQLATFLVKWGEHGGVKTATVLSIAEGTVYLYQRRVTLAFRRIKHLHIWWPGAERRAYLKQEMAEYGFPGCIGMVDGTLFRLSDKPKKHGWSYWCRKKFYALTVQATCDHRAIFTSYDLGWPGCVNDAAVWKESCVWENRASYFAPDEYILADKGLVRCL
;
A
#
# COMPACT_ATOMS: atom_id res chain seq x y z
N MET A 1 -10.53 -11.08 7.97
CA MET A 1 -10.14 -11.68 6.67
C MET A 1 -10.86 -13.01 6.54
N SER A 2 -11.46 -13.30 5.37
CA SER A 2 -12.13 -14.59 5.14
C SER A 2 -11.11 -15.71 4.91
N LYS A 3 -11.52 -16.96 5.13
CA LYS A 3 -10.69 -18.15 4.84
C LYS A 3 -10.31 -18.22 3.36
N ILE A 4 -11.21 -17.83 2.47
CA ILE A 4 -11.00 -17.84 1.02
C ILE A 4 -9.90 -16.84 0.63
N SER A 5 -10.01 -15.59 1.09
CA SER A 5 -9.01 -14.55 0.81
C SER A 5 -7.62 -14.93 1.31
N PHE A 6 -7.54 -15.60 2.47
CA PHE A 6 -6.26 -16.10 2.98
C PHE A 6 -5.59 -17.06 2.02
N TRP A 7 -6.30 -18.08 1.55
CA TRP A 7 -5.73 -19.07 0.64
C TRP A 7 -5.39 -18.49 -0.73
N HIS A 8 -6.16 -17.52 -1.23
CA HIS A 8 -5.77 -16.76 -2.42
C HIS A 8 -4.42 -16.05 -2.23
N LEU A 9 -4.20 -15.39 -1.08
CA LEU A 9 -2.91 -14.74 -0.81
C LEU A 9 -1.76 -15.74 -0.71
N VAL A 10 -2.00 -16.93 -0.12
CA VAL A 10 -1.00 -18.00 -0.07
C VAL A 10 -0.64 -18.44 -1.49
N GLU A 11 -1.63 -18.68 -2.33
CA GLU A 11 -1.42 -19.11 -3.71
C GLU A 11 -0.64 -18.07 -4.52
N SER A 12 -0.93 -16.78 -4.33
CA SER A 12 -0.20 -15.69 -5.00
C SER A 12 1.28 -15.59 -4.64
N ILE A 13 1.72 -16.11 -3.49
CA ILE A 13 3.09 -15.93 -2.99
C ILE A 13 3.88 -17.22 -2.79
N LYS A 14 3.24 -18.40 -2.80
CA LYS A 14 3.88 -19.66 -2.38
C LYS A 14 5.14 -20.02 -3.17
N ASP A 15 5.18 -19.65 -4.45
CA ASP A 15 6.27 -19.99 -5.37
C ASP A 15 7.43 -18.99 -5.33
N ASP A 16 7.31 -17.93 -4.50
CA ASP A 16 8.36 -16.94 -4.35
C ASP A 16 9.66 -17.58 -3.79
N PRO A 17 10.84 -17.32 -4.41
CA PRO A 17 12.11 -17.90 -3.99
C PRO A 17 12.51 -17.64 -2.53
N VAL A 18 11.91 -16.63 -1.87
CA VAL A 18 12.16 -16.31 -0.47
C VAL A 18 11.71 -17.42 0.48
N PHE A 19 10.73 -18.23 0.07
CA PHE A 19 10.21 -19.36 0.83
C PHE A 19 10.97 -20.67 0.56
N GLN A 20 11.91 -20.68 -0.39
CA GLN A 20 12.74 -21.84 -0.71
C GLN A 20 13.97 -21.87 0.21
N SER A 21 14.22 -23.01 0.86
CA SER A 21 15.38 -23.15 1.76
C SER A 21 16.68 -23.21 0.98
N LYS A 22 17.70 -22.48 1.45
CA LYS A 22 19.09 -22.61 0.95
C LYS A 22 19.91 -23.63 1.74
N GLY A 23 19.37 -24.17 2.83
CA GLY A 23 20.06 -25.08 3.73
C GLY A 23 19.50 -26.50 3.71
N LYS A 24 20.12 -27.38 4.49
CA LYS A 24 19.72 -28.81 4.61
C LYS A 24 18.32 -29.02 5.20
N LYS A 25 17.79 -28.04 5.94
CA LYS A 25 16.47 -28.12 6.57
C LYS A 25 15.43 -27.37 5.72
N PRO A 26 14.25 -27.95 5.46
CA PRO A 26 13.19 -27.25 4.75
C PRO A 26 12.71 -26.03 5.54
N GLN A 27 12.28 -24.99 4.83
CA GLN A 27 11.58 -23.87 5.47
C GLN A 27 10.16 -24.28 5.87
N ARG A 28 9.58 -23.58 6.84
CA ARG A 28 8.13 -23.68 7.08
C ARG A 28 7.34 -23.19 5.86
N PRO A 29 6.17 -23.77 5.57
CA PRO A 29 5.39 -23.44 4.39
C PRO A 29 4.95 -21.97 4.38
N ALA A 30 4.75 -21.42 3.17
CA ALA A 30 4.40 -20.01 2.98
C ALA A 30 3.14 -19.58 3.75
N TRP A 31 2.12 -20.45 3.83
CA TRP A 31 0.89 -20.16 4.59
C TRP A 31 1.16 -19.90 6.07
N TYR A 32 2.11 -20.61 6.69
CA TYR A 32 2.43 -20.42 8.11
C TYR A 32 3.19 -19.11 8.33
N GLN A 33 4.07 -18.76 7.39
CA GLN A 33 4.79 -17.48 7.41
C GLN A 33 3.81 -16.31 7.20
N LEU A 34 2.84 -16.45 6.29
CA LEU A 34 1.76 -15.48 6.07
C LEU A 34 0.84 -15.36 7.29
N ALA A 35 0.43 -16.47 7.90
CA ALA A 35 -0.36 -16.44 9.13
C ALA A 35 0.40 -15.71 10.25
N THR A 36 1.70 -15.97 10.41
CA THR A 36 2.55 -15.26 11.37
C THR A 36 2.60 -13.75 11.09
N PHE A 37 2.75 -13.36 9.82
CA PHE A 37 2.71 -11.97 9.40
C PHE A 37 1.36 -11.31 9.77
N LEU A 38 0.24 -11.96 9.47
CA LEU A 38 -1.09 -11.42 9.74
C LEU A 38 -1.40 -11.33 11.24
N VAL A 39 -1.02 -12.32 12.05
CA VAL A 39 -1.18 -12.29 13.51
C VAL A 39 -0.38 -11.12 14.12
N LYS A 40 0.83 -10.87 13.61
CA LYS A 40 1.64 -9.73 14.05
C LYS A 40 0.96 -8.40 13.72
N TRP A 41 0.56 -8.20 12.46
CA TRP A 41 -0.02 -6.93 12.02
C TRP A 41 -1.47 -6.71 12.47
N GLY A 42 -2.19 -7.77 12.82
CA GLY A 42 -3.58 -7.71 13.25
C GLY A 42 -3.74 -7.14 14.66
N GLU A 43 -2.86 -7.48 15.61
CA GLU A 43 -3.07 -7.05 17.00
C GLU A 43 -1.84 -7.18 17.93
N HIS A 44 -0.75 -7.79 17.49
CA HIS A 44 0.29 -8.29 18.39
C HIS A 44 1.70 -7.81 18.04
N GLY A 45 2.39 -7.22 19.02
CA GLY A 45 3.84 -7.01 18.95
C GLY A 45 4.60 -8.34 18.83
N GLY A 46 5.86 -8.29 18.37
CA GLY A 46 6.65 -9.48 18.03
C GLY A 46 6.71 -10.56 19.11
N VAL A 47 6.90 -10.16 20.38
CA VAL A 47 6.92 -11.07 21.54
C VAL A 47 5.59 -11.80 21.73
N LYS A 48 4.45 -11.10 21.63
CA LYS A 48 3.13 -11.72 21.80
C LYS A 48 2.85 -12.72 20.67
N THR A 49 3.18 -12.37 19.43
CA THR A 49 3.06 -13.27 18.28
C THR A 49 3.91 -14.53 18.46
N ALA A 50 5.13 -14.39 18.98
CA ALA A 50 6.04 -15.50 19.27
C ALA A 50 5.43 -16.49 20.27
N THR A 51 4.85 -15.98 21.37
CA THR A 51 4.15 -16.80 22.38
C THR A 51 2.94 -17.51 21.79
N VAL A 52 2.05 -16.79 21.10
CA VAL A 52 0.82 -17.35 20.52
C VAL A 52 1.12 -18.47 19.53
N LEU A 53 2.17 -18.31 18.72
CA LEU A 53 2.51 -19.27 17.66
C LEU A 53 3.58 -20.29 18.09
N SER A 54 4.07 -20.22 19.33
CA SER A 54 5.15 -21.06 19.87
C SER A 54 6.38 -21.10 18.96
N ILE A 55 6.86 -19.91 18.58
CA ILE A 55 8.08 -19.71 17.77
C ILE A 55 8.98 -18.66 18.42
N ALA A 56 10.27 -18.66 18.10
CA ALA A 56 11.18 -17.62 18.57
C ALA A 56 10.80 -16.24 18.00
N GLU A 57 11.01 -15.17 18.77
CA GLU A 57 10.72 -13.79 18.33
C GLU A 57 11.48 -13.42 17.05
N GLY A 58 12.76 -13.81 16.94
CA GLY A 58 13.54 -13.59 15.72
C GLY A 58 12.90 -14.24 14.48
N THR A 59 12.22 -15.38 14.65
CA THR A 59 11.47 -16.05 13.58
C THR A 59 10.26 -15.25 13.13
N VAL A 60 9.58 -14.55 14.03
CA VAL A 60 8.46 -13.65 13.70
C VAL A 60 8.93 -12.54 12.77
N TYR A 61 10.03 -11.86 13.10
CA TYR A 61 10.59 -10.81 12.24
C TYR A 61 11.11 -11.36 10.91
N LEU A 62 11.70 -12.56 10.92
CA LEU A 62 12.14 -13.23 9.70
C LEU A 62 10.97 -13.51 8.75
N TYR A 63 9.88 -14.10 9.26
CA TYR A 63 8.68 -14.38 8.46
C TYR A 63 8.02 -13.10 7.96
N GLN A 64 7.96 -12.06 8.81
CA GLN A 64 7.48 -10.76 8.39
C GLN A 64 8.27 -10.25 7.18
N ARG A 65 9.60 -10.24 7.27
CA ARG A 65 10.47 -9.75 6.20
C ARG A 65 10.27 -10.55 4.91
N ARG A 66 10.14 -11.88 5.00
CA ARG A 66 9.93 -12.74 3.82
C ARG A 66 8.60 -12.45 3.14
N VAL A 67 7.51 -12.40 3.90
CA VAL A 67 6.17 -12.09 3.37
C VAL A 67 6.14 -10.69 2.75
N THR A 68 6.73 -9.67 3.40
CA THR A 68 6.84 -8.32 2.82
C THR A 68 7.60 -8.32 1.50
N LEU A 69 8.68 -9.09 1.37
CA LEU A 69 9.43 -9.20 0.12
C LEU A 69 8.62 -9.88 -0.99
N ALA A 70 7.89 -10.95 -0.67
CA ALA A 70 7.03 -11.64 -1.62
C ALA A 70 5.91 -10.72 -2.12
N PHE A 71 5.21 -10.02 -1.22
CA PHE A 71 4.21 -9.01 -1.60
C PHE A 71 4.79 -7.89 -2.45
N ARG A 72 6.00 -7.41 -2.14
CA ARG A 72 6.66 -6.38 -2.95
C ARG A 72 6.90 -6.84 -4.39
N ARG A 73 7.19 -8.12 -4.61
CA ARG A 73 7.45 -8.67 -5.94
C ARG A 73 6.19 -8.80 -6.78
N ILE A 74 5.07 -9.19 -6.17
CA ILE A 74 3.79 -9.29 -6.87
C ILE A 74 2.99 -7.98 -6.93
N LYS A 75 3.50 -6.88 -6.32
CA LYS A 75 2.82 -5.57 -6.28
C LYS A 75 2.24 -5.16 -7.64
N HIS A 76 3.04 -5.27 -8.70
CA HIS A 76 2.67 -4.83 -10.05
C HIS A 76 1.49 -5.60 -10.66
N LEU A 77 1.20 -6.81 -10.13
CA LEU A 77 0.03 -7.61 -10.54
C LEU A 77 -1.25 -7.18 -9.84
N HIS A 78 -1.16 -6.31 -8.83
CA HIS A 78 -2.28 -5.93 -7.97
C HIS A 78 -2.54 -4.43 -7.92
N ILE A 79 -1.52 -3.60 -8.15
CA ILE A 79 -1.63 -2.14 -8.13
C ILE A 79 -0.99 -1.61 -9.42
N TRP A 80 -1.82 -1.11 -10.33
CA TRP A 80 -1.42 -0.47 -11.56
C TRP A 80 -2.46 0.57 -11.99
N TRP A 81 -2.03 1.53 -12.81
CA TRP A 81 -2.93 2.53 -13.36
C TRP A 81 -3.92 1.89 -14.35
N PRO A 82 -5.23 2.15 -14.27
CA PRO A 82 -6.21 1.50 -15.11
C PRO A 82 -6.00 1.81 -16.60
N GLY A 83 -6.09 0.76 -17.44
CA GLY A 83 -6.11 0.90 -18.89
C GLY A 83 -7.41 1.53 -19.42
N ALA A 84 -7.47 1.86 -20.71
CA ALA A 84 -8.58 2.61 -21.31
C ALA A 84 -9.95 1.96 -21.10
N GLU A 85 -10.06 0.64 -21.26
CA GLU A 85 -11.30 -0.10 -21.03
C GLU A 85 -11.78 0.01 -19.57
N ARG A 86 -10.86 -0.19 -18.62
CA ARG A 86 -11.18 -0.06 -17.19
C ARG A 86 -11.56 1.39 -16.85
N ARG A 87 -10.90 2.40 -17.43
CA ARG A 87 -11.26 3.81 -17.21
C ARG A 87 -12.64 4.15 -17.77
N ALA A 88 -13.01 3.62 -18.93
CA ALA A 88 -14.36 3.79 -19.48
C ALA A 88 -15.43 3.21 -18.54
N TYR A 89 -15.20 2.02 -17.99
CA TYR A 89 -16.06 1.44 -16.96
C TYR A 89 -16.14 2.33 -15.71
N LEU A 90 -15.01 2.80 -15.19
CA LEU A 90 -14.98 3.66 -14.00
C LEU A 90 -15.72 4.99 -14.22
N LYS A 91 -15.60 5.59 -15.41
CA LYS A 91 -16.35 6.80 -15.79
C LYS A 91 -17.86 6.56 -15.75
N GLN A 92 -18.32 5.44 -16.29
CA GLN A 92 -19.74 5.10 -16.30
C GLN A 92 -20.27 4.97 -14.87
N GLU A 93 -19.59 4.19 -14.02
CA GLU A 93 -19.98 4.01 -12.62
C GLU A 93 -20.00 5.35 -11.87
N MET A 94 -18.96 6.17 -12.02
CA MET A 94 -18.89 7.48 -11.35
C MET A 94 -19.94 8.48 -11.87
N ALA A 95 -20.35 8.38 -13.13
CA ALA A 95 -21.42 9.21 -13.68
C ALA A 95 -22.76 8.93 -12.97
N GLU A 96 -23.05 7.69 -12.59
CA GLU A 96 -24.24 7.33 -11.81
C GLU A 96 -24.23 7.97 -10.40
N TYR A 97 -23.05 8.24 -9.85
CA TYR A 97 -22.86 8.98 -8.60
C TYR A 97 -22.81 10.51 -8.79
N GLY A 98 -23.03 11.03 -10.00
CA GLY A 98 -23.03 12.47 -10.30
C GLY A 98 -21.67 13.06 -10.63
N PHE A 99 -20.65 12.23 -10.89
CA PHE A 99 -19.29 12.65 -11.25
C PHE A 99 -18.89 12.12 -12.64
N PRO A 100 -19.53 12.62 -13.73
CA PRO A 100 -19.18 12.19 -15.08
C PRO A 100 -17.72 12.51 -15.39
N GLY A 101 -17.00 11.58 -16.02
CA GLY A 101 -15.57 11.74 -16.33
C GLY A 101 -14.62 11.36 -15.18
N CYS A 102 -15.12 11.11 -13.97
CA CYS A 102 -14.28 10.71 -12.86
C CYS A 102 -13.82 9.25 -13.00
N ILE A 103 -12.52 9.00 -12.85
CA ILE A 103 -11.93 7.66 -12.91
C ILE A 103 -11.39 7.17 -11.56
N GLY A 104 -11.53 7.96 -10.50
CA GLY A 104 -11.08 7.58 -9.17
C GLY A 104 -10.93 8.77 -8.22
N MET A 105 -10.40 8.49 -7.04
CA MET A 105 -10.13 9.48 -6.00
C MET A 105 -8.68 9.40 -5.54
N VAL A 106 -8.16 10.50 -5.02
CA VAL A 106 -6.85 10.59 -4.41
C VAL A 106 -6.95 11.19 -3.01
N ASP A 107 -6.26 10.57 -2.06
CA ASP A 107 -6.15 11.09 -0.71
C ASP A 107 -4.78 10.81 -0.07
N GLY A 108 -4.40 11.66 0.88
CA GLY A 108 -3.16 11.62 1.63
C GLY A 108 -3.39 11.13 3.07
N THR A 109 -2.52 10.27 3.57
CA THR A 109 -2.53 9.80 4.96
C THR A 109 -1.13 9.84 5.58
N LEU A 110 -1.10 9.87 6.91
CA LEU A 110 0.13 9.96 7.70
C LEU A 110 0.36 8.66 8.47
N PHE A 111 1.44 7.94 8.14
CA PHE A 111 1.94 6.83 8.94
C PHE A 111 2.78 7.36 10.10
N ARG A 112 2.24 7.25 11.31
CA ARG A 112 2.94 7.64 12.53
C ARG A 112 4.17 6.77 12.76
N LEU A 113 5.30 7.42 13.01
CA LEU A 113 6.54 6.82 13.45
C LEU A 113 6.57 6.81 14.98
N SER A 114 7.06 5.71 15.56
CA SER A 114 7.27 5.60 17.00
C SER A 114 8.34 6.57 17.49
N ASP A 115 9.42 6.70 16.71
CA ASP A 115 10.59 7.49 17.06
C ASP A 115 10.92 8.54 16.00
N LYS A 116 11.62 9.59 16.42
CA LYS A 116 12.22 10.58 15.52
C LYS A 116 13.26 9.91 14.62
N PRO A 117 13.19 10.08 13.28
CA PRO A 117 14.24 9.61 12.39
C PRO A 117 15.59 10.23 12.70
N LYS A 118 16.66 9.42 12.67
CA LYS A 118 18.03 9.88 12.97
C LYS A 118 18.55 10.91 11.97
N LYS A 119 18.15 10.80 10.70
CA LYS A 119 18.49 11.74 9.62
C LYS A 119 17.29 12.64 9.35
N HIS A 120 17.52 13.96 9.28
CA HIS A 120 16.50 14.97 8.99
C HIS A 120 15.21 14.83 9.84
N GLY A 121 15.32 14.43 11.11
CA GLY A 121 14.16 14.05 11.92
C GLY A 121 13.07 15.12 12.04
N TRP A 122 13.43 16.40 11.97
CA TRP A 122 12.47 17.51 11.99
C TRP A 122 11.57 17.57 10.75
N SER A 123 12.04 17.12 9.58
CA SER A 123 11.24 17.05 8.36
C SER A 123 10.07 16.05 8.50
N TYR A 124 10.20 15.06 9.39
CA TYR A 124 9.12 14.10 9.64
C TYR A 124 8.09 14.62 10.64
N TRP A 125 8.31 15.78 11.27
CA TRP A 125 7.36 16.35 12.20
C TRP A 125 6.16 16.94 11.44
N CYS A 126 4.99 16.33 11.62
CA CYS A 126 3.79 16.68 10.85
C CYS A 126 2.94 17.76 11.55
N ARG A 127 1.96 18.31 10.79
CA ARG A 127 0.99 19.29 11.32
C ARG A 127 0.21 18.79 12.55
N LYS A 128 0.01 17.46 12.65
CA LYS A 128 -0.70 16.78 13.75
C LYS A 128 0.19 16.54 14.99
N LYS A 129 1.39 17.13 15.04
CA LYS A 129 2.32 17.11 16.20
C LYS A 129 2.84 15.71 16.56
N PHE A 130 3.17 14.92 15.54
CA PHE A 130 3.91 13.66 15.69
C PHE A 130 4.86 13.43 14.51
N TYR A 131 5.84 12.54 14.65
CA TYR A 131 6.72 12.14 13.55
C TYR A 131 5.97 11.18 12.61
N ALA A 132 5.97 11.46 11.31
CA ALA A 132 5.18 10.70 10.34
C ALA A 132 5.85 10.59 8.97
N LEU A 133 5.50 9.54 8.25
CA LEU A 133 5.66 9.42 6.80
C LEU A 133 4.33 9.74 6.12
N THR A 134 4.37 10.53 5.06
CA THR A 134 3.21 10.80 4.21
C THR A 134 3.10 9.73 3.13
N VAL A 135 1.86 9.31 2.88
CA VAL A 135 1.46 8.43 1.79
C VAL A 135 0.30 9.06 1.06
N GLN A 136 0.39 9.12 -0.25
CA GLN A 136 -0.73 9.48 -1.09
C GLN A 136 -1.09 8.28 -1.96
N ALA A 137 -2.38 7.99 -2.09
CA ALA A 137 -2.81 6.88 -2.91
C ALA A 137 -4.03 7.27 -3.73
N THR A 138 -4.11 6.72 -4.94
CA THR A 138 -5.29 6.79 -5.78
C THR A 138 -6.07 5.49 -5.67
N CYS A 139 -7.38 5.57 -5.65
CA CYS A 139 -8.26 4.40 -5.67
C CYS A 139 -9.47 4.61 -6.59
N ASP A 140 -10.09 3.51 -6.99
CA ASP A 140 -11.38 3.55 -7.68
C ASP A 140 -12.55 3.65 -6.69
N HIS A 141 -13.78 3.76 -7.22
CA HIS A 141 -15.02 3.84 -6.43
C HIS A 141 -15.25 2.64 -5.50
N ARG A 142 -14.55 1.51 -5.72
CA ARG A 142 -14.60 0.30 -4.89
C ARG A 142 -13.48 0.26 -3.86
N ALA A 143 -12.78 1.37 -3.67
CA ALA A 143 -11.60 1.50 -2.83
C ALA A 143 -10.43 0.57 -3.24
N ILE A 144 -10.36 0.18 -4.51
CA ILE A 144 -9.21 -0.58 -5.04
C ILE A 144 -8.11 0.42 -5.39
N PHE A 145 -6.93 0.25 -4.79
CA PHE A 145 -5.78 1.10 -5.09
C PHE A 145 -5.30 0.95 -6.53
N THR A 146 -5.14 2.07 -7.23
CA THR A 146 -4.63 2.14 -8.60
C THR A 146 -3.19 2.67 -8.65
N SER A 147 -2.80 3.50 -7.69
CA SER A 147 -1.41 3.95 -7.53
C SER A 147 -1.17 4.42 -6.10
N TYR A 148 0.10 4.54 -5.71
CA TYR A 148 0.47 5.19 -4.46
C TYR A 148 1.90 5.75 -4.52
N ASP A 149 2.11 6.83 -3.78
CA ASP A 149 3.39 7.47 -3.49
C ASP A 149 3.64 7.42 -1.98
N LEU A 150 4.76 6.82 -1.59
CA LEU A 150 5.11 6.52 -0.20
C LEU A 150 6.52 7.04 0.06
N GLY A 151 6.74 7.61 1.24
CA GLY A 151 8.08 7.91 1.76
C GLY A 151 8.37 9.38 1.98
N TRP A 152 7.40 10.25 1.70
CA TRP A 152 7.52 11.68 1.91
C TRP A 152 7.59 12.02 3.41
N PRO A 153 8.39 13.00 3.84
CA PRO A 153 8.39 13.46 5.23
C PRO A 153 7.03 14.05 5.63
N GLY A 154 6.62 13.83 6.89
CA GLY A 154 5.31 14.26 7.40
C GLY A 154 5.03 15.77 7.38
N CYS A 155 6.03 16.62 7.14
CA CYS A 155 5.82 18.06 6.94
C CYS A 155 5.36 18.42 5.52
N VAL A 156 5.54 17.53 4.54
CA VAL A 156 5.19 17.77 3.14
C VAL A 156 3.67 17.74 2.99
N ASN A 157 3.12 18.73 2.29
CA ASN A 157 1.69 18.81 2.03
C ASN A 157 1.27 17.85 0.91
N ASP A 158 0.02 17.38 0.97
CA ASP A 158 -0.50 16.42 -0.01
C ASP A 158 -0.42 16.98 -1.45
N ALA A 159 -0.59 18.30 -1.63
CA ALA A 159 -0.47 18.94 -2.95
C ALA A 159 0.95 18.91 -3.55
N ALA A 160 2.00 18.96 -2.73
CA ALA A 160 3.36 18.78 -3.25
C ALA A 160 3.62 17.31 -3.57
N VAL A 161 3.19 16.39 -2.70
CA VAL A 161 3.29 14.95 -2.98
C VAL A 161 2.60 14.61 -4.30
N TRP A 162 1.43 15.19 -4.54
CA TRP A 162 0.67 14.95 -5.77
C TRP A 162 1.43 15.40 -7.00
N LYS A 163 2.04 16.58 -6.97
CA LYS A 163 2.78 17.14 -8.11
C LYS A 163 4.05 16.37 -8.44
N GLU A 164 4.62 15.69 -7.46
CA GLU A 164 5.80 14.83 -7.60
C GLU A 164 5.41 13.35 -7.82
N SER A 165 4.12 13.04 -7.92
CA SER A 165 3.65 11.69 -8.17
C SER A 165 3.87 11.27 -9.62
N CYS A 166 4.12 9.97 -9.83
CA CYS A 166 4.24 9.38 -11.17
C CYS A 166 2.98 9.67 -12.02
N VAL A 167 1.80 9.66 -11.38
CA VAL A 167 0.52 9.93 -12.05
C VAL A 167 0.46 11.37 -12.56
N TRP A 168 0.93 12.33 -11.78
CA TRP A 168 0.93 13.74 -12.19
C TRP A 168 1.97 14.04 -13.28
N GLU A 169 3.17 13.49 -13.15
CA GLU A 169 4.24 13.64 -14.14
C GLU A 169 3.81 13.08 -15.51
N ASN A 170 3.10 11.94 -15.50
CA ASN A 170 2.65 11.24 -16.71
C ASN A 170 1.17 11.50 -17.04
N ARG A 171 0.57 12.55 -16.50
CA ARG A 171 -0.88 12.80 -16.64
C ARG A 171 -1.37 12.84 -18.09
N ALA A 172 -0.54 13.32 -19.02
CA ALA A 172 -0.90 13.38 -20.44
C ALA A 172 -1.07 11.99 -21.09
N SER A 173 -0.41 10.95 -20.56
CA SER A 173 -0.58 9.57 -21.04
C SER A 173 -1.58 8.77 -20.20
N TYR A 174 -1.84 9.22 -18.96
CA TYR A 174 -2.67 8.51 -18.00
C TYR A 174 -4.16 8.92 -18.04
N PHE A 175 -4.46 10.13 -18.52
CA PHE A 175 -5.80 10.70 -18.59
C PHE A 175 -6.19 11.05 -20.03
N ALA A 176 -7.43 10.73 -20.41
CA ALA A 176 -8.08 11.31 -21.57
C ALA A 176 -8.59 12.75 -21.27
N PRO A 177 -8.90 13.57 -22.28
CA PRO A 177 -9.33 14.96 -22.07
C PRO A 177 -10.59 15.14 -21.21
N ASP A 178 -11.45 14.12 -21.13
CA ASP A 178 -12.68 14.10 -20.34
C ASP A 178 -12.52 13.35 -19.00
N GLU A 179 -11.29 12.99 -18.62
CA GLU A 179 -10.99 12.20 -17.43
C GLU A 179 -10.35 13.04 -16.32
N TYR A 180 -10.83 12.87 -15.09
CA TYR A 180 -10.24 13.47 -13.89
C TYR A 180 -10.34 12.52 -12.68
N ILE A 181 -9.67 12.88 -11.59
CA ILE A 181 -9.84 12.24 -10.28
C ILE A 181 -10.28 13.25 -9.23
N LEU A 182 -11.10 12.79 -8.28
CA LEU A 182 -11.51 13.59 -7.14
C LEU A 182 -10.40 13.66 -6.10
N ALA A 183 -10.25 14.83 -5.48
CA ALA A 183 -9.24 15.06 -4.45
C ALA A 183 -9.82 15.93 -3.33
N ASP A 184 -9.33 15.76 -2.10
CA ASP A 184 -9.72 16.64 -0.99
C ASP A 184 -9.30 18.10 -1.29
N LYS A 185 -9.97 19.07 -0.65
CA LYS A 185 -9.69 20.50 -0.77
C LYS A 185 -8.25 20.87 -0.36
N GLY A 186 -7.46 19.96 0.21
CA GLY A 186 -6.01 20.14 0.38
C GLY A 186 -5.19 20.01 -0.91
N LEU A 187 -5.79 19.47 -1.99
CA LEU A 187 -5.14 19.01 -3.21
C LEU A 187 -5.51 19.83 -4.46
N VAL A 188 -6.11 21.02 -4.31
CA VAL A 188 -6.87 21.86 -5.30
C VAL A 188 -6.16 22.29 -6.60
N ARG A 189 -5.28 21.49 -7.17
CA ARG A 189 -4.89 21.56 -8.58
C ARG A 189 -4.82 20.15 -9.13
N CYS A 190 -5.94 19.43 -9.06
CA CYS A 190 -6.16 18.26 -9.91
C CYS A 190 -6.87 18.79 -11.16
N LEU A 191 -6.26 18.54 -12.33
CA LEU A 191 -6.83 18.89 -13.63
C LEU A 191 -8.15 18.16 -13.84
#